data_AF-A0A7C6KZ54-F1
#
_entry.id   AF-A0A7C6KZ54-F1
#
_cell.length_a   1.000
_cell.length_b   1.000
_cell.length_c   1.000
_cell.angle_alpha   90.00
_cell.angle_beta   90.00
_cell.angle_gamma   90.00
#
_symmetry.space_group_name_H-M   'P 1'
#
loop_
_entity.id
_entity.type
_entity.pdbx_description
1 polymer ?
#
loop_
_entity_poly.entity_id
_entity_poly.type
_entity_poly.pdbx_seq_one_letter_code
_entity_poly.pdbx_strand_id
1 'polypeptide(L)'
;MKYENIFKTITAFGGALASYLFGGWSALLGVLLAFVVTDYITGVLAAGVEGKLNSSIGWKGISRKVMIFVLVAMAHLVDMALGDSNVFRDATIFFYLANELLSIIENTGRIGLPVPDAIQKAVAILKGKGEVKQ
;
A
#
# COMPACT_ATOMS: atom_id res chain seq x y z
N MET A 1 -12.77 -12.17 33.30
CA MET A 1 -11.96 -11.02 32.81
C MET A 1 -12.92 -9.95 32.32
N LYS A 2 -12.80 -8.70 32.78
CA LYS A 2 -13.60 -7.59 32.23
C LYS A 2 -13.22 -7.41 30.74
N TYR A 3 -14.19 -7.19 29.85
CA TYR A 3 -13.95 -6.97 28.41
C TYR A 3 -12.90 -5.88 28.15
N GLU A 4 -12.86 -4.88 29.01
CA GLU A 4 -11.84 -3.80 29.01
C GLU A 4 -10.40 -4.33 29.11
N ASN A 5 -10.16 -5.34 29.94
CA ASN A 5 -8.82 -5.93 30.10
C ASN A 5 -8.42 -6.72 28.85
N ILE A 6 -9.36 -7.45 28.25
CA ILE A 6 -9.11 -8.18 27.00
C ILE A 6 -8.77 -7.22 25.87
N PHE A 7 -9.55 -6.14 25.72
CA PHE A 7 -9.29 -5.10 24.72
C PHE A 7 -7.91 -4.46 24.90
N LYS A 8 -7.55 -4.06 26.13
CA LYS A 8 -6.23 -3.50 26.47
C LYS A 8 -5.09 -4.47 26.16
N THR A 9 -5.23 -5.75 26.50
CA THR A 9 -4.22 -6.77 26.19
C THR A 9 -4.04 -6.95 24.69
N ILE A 10 -5.12 -6.99 23.91
CA ILE A 10 -5.05 -7.13 22.45
C ILE A 10 -4.38 -5.90 21.82
N THR A 11 -4.76 -4.68 22.23
CA THR A 11 -4.15 -3.46 21.70
C THR A 11 -2.69 -3.32 22.10
N ALA A 12 -2.33 -3.63 23.35
CA ALA A 12 -0.96 -3.60 23.81
C ALA A 12 -0.08 -4.61 23.05
N PHE A 13 -0.54 -5.86 22.93
CA PHE A 13 0.20 -6.89 22.21
C PHE A 13 0.30 -6.57 20.71
N GLY A 14 -0.79 -6.15 20.09
CA GLY A 14 -0.80 -5.76 18.68
C GLY A 14 0.09 -4.56 18.39
N GLY A 15 0.08 -3.54 19.26
CA GLY A 15 0.95 -2.37 19.15
C GLY A 15 2.42 -2.72 19.33
N ALA A 16 2.75 -3.60 20.28
CA ALA A 16 4.10 -4.10 20.48
C ALA A 16 4.59 -4.90 19.26
N LEU A 17 3.77 -5.81 18.75
CA LEU A 17 4.09 -6.60 17.56
C LEU A 17 4.27 -5.71 16.32
N ALA A 18 3.38 -4.76 16.09
CA ALA A 18 3.52 -3.81 14.99
C ALA A 18 4.79 -2.97 15.12
N SER A 19 5.06 -2.44 16.32
CA SER A 19 6.28 -1.65 16.57
C SER A 19 7.54 -2.47 16.30
N TYR A 20 7.57 -3.74 16.68
CA TYR A 20 8.66 -4.66 16.38
C TYR A 20 8.80 -4.94 14.87
N LEU A 21 7.70 -5.24 14.19
CA LEU A 21 7.70 -5.61 12.77
C LEU A 21 8.12 -4.46 11.86
N PHE A 22 7.80 -3.22 12.20
CA PHE A 22 8.08 -2.04 11.37
C PHE A 22 9.26 -1.20 11.84
N GLY A 23 9.83 -1.48 13.02
CA GLY A 23 10.88 -0.64 13.62
C GLY A 23 10.33 0.68 14.18
N GLY A 24 9.08 0.66 14.66
CA GLY A 24 8.34 1.84 15.10
C GLY A 24 7.59 2.57 13.99
N TRP A 25 7.07 3.76 14.33
CA TRP A 25 6.31 4.60 13.40
C TRP A 25 7.21 5.63 12.74
N SER A 26 7.64 5.37 11.50
CA SER A 26 8.43 6.31 10.72
C SER A 26 7.54 7.24 9.88
N ALA A 27 8.06 8.43 9.53
CA ALA A 27 7.38 9.34 8.61
C ALA A 27 7.13 8.65 7.25
N LEU A 28 8.10 7.86 6.77
CA LEU A 28 8.00 7.15 5.50
C LEU A 28 6.89 6.09 5.50
N LEU A 29 6.73 5.35 6.61
CA LEU A 29 5.61 4.42 6.79
C LEU A 29 4.25 5.15 6.81
N GLY A 30 4.20 6.32 7.44
CA GLY A 30 3.01 7.19 7.43
C GLY A 30 2.64 7.67 6.03
N VAL A 31 3.64 8.06 5.21
CA VAL A 31 3.44 8.45 3.81
C VAL A 31 2.93 7.26 2.98
N LEU A 32 3.50 6.06 3.16
CA LEU A 32 3.01 4.85 2.50
C LEU A 32 1.55 4.56 2.84
N LEU A 33 1.18 4.65 4.12
CA LEU A 33 -0.21 4.46 4.54
C LEU A 33 -1.14 5.46 3.87
N ALA A 34 -0.77 6.74 3.83
CA ALA A 34 -1.56 7.77 3.16
C ALA A 34 -1.76 7.45 1.67
N PHE A 35 -0.72 6.99 0.97
CA PHE A 35 -0.81 6.62 -0.45
C PHE A 35 -1.71 5.40 -0.66
N VAL A 36 -1.55 4.35 0.13
CA VAL A 36 -2.39 3.14 0.07
C VAL A 36 -3.87 3.45 0.31
N VAL A 37 -4.16 4.29 1.32
CA VAL A 37 -5.54 4.71 1.62
C VAL A 37 -6.11 5.56 0.47
N THR A 38 -5.33 6.50 -0.04
CA THR A 38 -5.74 7.35 -1.17
C THR A 38 -6.00 6.53 -2.43
N ASP A 39 -5.14 5.57 -2.74
CA ASP A 39 -5.34 4.67 -3.87
C ASP A 39 -6.61 3.83 -3.73
N TYR A 40 -6.86 3.29 -2.54
CA TYR A 40 -8.08 2.52 -2.32
C TYR A 40 -9.33 3.37 -2.50
N ILE A 41 -9.36 4.58 -1.93
CA ILE A 41 -10.48 5.52 -2.08
C ILE A 41 -10.67 5.89 -3.56
N THR A 42 -9.61 6.29 -4.25
CA THR A 42 -9.69 6.67 -5.68
C THR A 42 -10.10 5.48 -6.56
N GLY A 43 -9.62 4.27 -6.27
CA GLY A 43 -10.02 3.06 -6.98
C GLY A 43 -11.49 2.69 -6.80
N VAL A 44 -12.03 2.86 -5.59
CA VAL A 44 -13.47 2.69 -5.32
C VAL A 44 -14.29 3.75 -6.05
N LEU A 45 -13.88 5.01 -6.00
CA LEU A 45 -14.54 6.11 -6.73
C LEU A 45 -14.56 5.86 -8.24
N ALA A 46 -13.41 5.50 -8.82
CA ALA A 46 -13.30 5.16 -10.24
C ALA A 46 -14.22 4.01 -10.64
N ALA A 47 -14.27 2.94 -9.84
CA ALA A 47 -15.17 1.81 -10.08
C ALA A 47 -16.66 2.21 -9.94
N GLY A 48 -16.98 3.16 -9.06
CA GLY A 48 -18.31 3.76 -8.91
C GLY A 48 -18.73 4.55 -10.14
N VAL A 49 -17.88 5.45 -10.63
CA VAL A 49 -18.12 6.24 -11.85
C VAL A 49 -18.34 5.34 -13.07
N GLU A 50 -17.60 4.24 -13.17
CA GLU A 50 -17.76 3.28 -14.27
C GLU A 50 -18.94 2.31 -14.10
N GLY A 51 -19.65 2.33 -12.97
CA GLY A 51 -20.71 1.36 -12.68
C GLY A 51 -20.21 -0.08 -12.50
N LYS A 52 -18.92 -0.27 -12.18
CA LYS A 52 -18.25 -1.58 -12.04
C LYS A 52 -17.93 -1.93 -10.59
N LEU A 53 -18.68 -1.39 -9.63
CA LEU A 53 -18.50 -1.73 -8.21
C LEU A 53 -18.81 -3.21 -7.99
N ASN A 54 -17.79 -3.94 -7.52
CA ASN A 54 -17.90 -5.35 -7.20
C ASN A 54 -17.09 -5.63 -5.93
N SER A 55 -17.75 -6.17 -4.90
CA SER A 55 -17.14 -6.47 -3.61
C SER A 55 -16.02 -7.51 -3.70
N SER A 56 -16.10 -8.46 -4.63
CA SER A 56 -15.03 -9.43 -4.90
C SER A 56 -13.77 -8.75 -5.43
N ILE A 57 -13.93 -7.75 -6.31
CA ILE A 57 -12.82 -6.94 -6.82
C ILE A 57 -12.24 -6.07 -5.68
N GLY A 58 -13.11 -5.46 -4.88
CA GLY A 58 -12.71 -4.67 -3.71
C GLY A 58 -11.91 -5.47 -2.69
N TRP A 59 -12.32 -6.70 -2.39
CA TRP A 59 -11.61 -7.59 -1.48
C TRP A 59 -10.21 -7.96 -1.99
N LYS A 60 -10.09 -8.24 -3.30
CA LYS A 60 -8.79 -8.43 -3.96
C LYS A 60 -7.93 -7.15 -3.95
N GLY A 61 -8.56 -5.98 -3.97
CA GLY A 61 -7.88 -4.70 -3.77
C GLY A 61 -7.25 -4.63 -2.39
N ILE A 62 -8.06 -4.83 -1.35
CA ILE A 62 -7.63 -4.78 0.05
C ILE A 62 -6.53 -5.80 0.34
N SER A 63 -6.67 -7.05 -0.12
CA SER A 63 -5.65 -8.08 0.13
C SER A 63 -4.28 -7.70 -0.44
N ARG A 64 -4.24 -7.10 -1.63
CA ARG A 64 -3.00 -6.56 -2.21
C ARG A 64 -2.40 -5.47 -1.33
N LYS A 65 -3.20 -4.55 -0.82
CA LYS A 65 -2.74 -3.47 0.08
C LYS A 65 -2.21 -4.00 1.41
N VAL A 66 -2.84 -5.03 1.97
CA VAL A 66 -2.33 -5.71 3.18
C VAL A 66 -0.97 -6.36 2.90
N MET A 67 -0.80 -7.00 1.74
CA MET A 67 0.47 -7.63 1.37
C MET A 67 1.63 -6.64 1.23
N ILE A 68 1.36 -5.38 0.86
CA ILE A 68 2.38 -4.32 0.87
C ILE A 68 3.01 -4.17 2.25
N PHE A 69 2.18 -4.04 3.30
CA PHE A 69 2.67 -3.89 4.67
C PHE A 69 3.35 -5.16 5.20
N VAL A 70 2.88 -6.34 4.80
CA VAL A 70 3.56 -7.60 5.11
C VAL A 70 4.97 -7.60 4.52
N LEU A 71 5.14 -7.19 3.26
CA LEU A 71 6.46 -7.16 2.62
C LEU A 71 7.37 -6.09 3.22
N VAL A 72 6.84 -4.92 3.61
CA VAL A 72 7.59 -3.91 4.35
C VAL A 72 8.07 -4.45 5.70
N ALA A 73 7.22 -5.17 6.43
CA ALA A 73 7.60 -5.81 7.69
C ALA A 73 8.70 -6.86 7.47
N MET A 74 8.57 -7.71 6.45
CA MET A 74 9.60 -8.70 6.10
C MET A 74 10.94 -8.03 5.73
N ALA A 75 10.91 -6.92 4.99
CA ALA A 75 12.10 -6.16 4.65
C ALA A 75 12.78 -5.57 5.90
N HIS A 76 12.00 -5.06 6.86
CA HIS A 76 12.54 -4.60 8.14
C HIS A 76 13.15 -5.75 8.97
N LEU A 77 12.55 -6.95 8.96
CA LEU A 77 13.17 -8.12 9.61
C LEU A 77 14.54 -8.46 9.00
N VAL A 78 14.70 -8.27 7.68
CA VAL A 78 15.98 -8.42 6.99
C VAL A 78 16.98 -7.33 7.43
N ASP A 79 16.55 -6.08 7.52
CA ASP A 79 17.40 -5.00 8.03
C ASP A 79 17.93 -5.32 9.44
N MET A 80 17.07 -5.77 10.35
CA MET A 80 17.48 -6.16 11.71
C MET A 80 18.52 -7.29 11.70
N ALA A 81 18.36 -8.28 10.81
CA ALA A 81 19.32 -9.38 10.68
C ALA A 81 20.70 -8.94 10.13
N LEU A 82 20.74 -7.83 9.40
CA LEU A 82 21.95 -7.32 8.73
C LEU A 82 22.64 -6.17 9.46
N GLY A 83 22.16 -5.78 10.65
CA GLY A 83 22.74 -4.70 11.45
C GLY A 83 21.93 -3.40 11.48
N ASP A 84 20.62 -3.49 11.26
CA ASP A 84 19.61 -2.45 11.51
C ASP A 84 19.82 -1.13 10.73
N SER A 85 20.04 -1.25 9.42
CA SER A 85 20.28 -0.09 8.54
C SER A 85 19.02 0.50 7.89
N ASN A 86 17.83 -0.09 8.11
CA ASN A 86 16.53 0.28 7.50
C ASN A 86 16.52 0.39 5.95
N VAL A 87 17.60 -0.04 5.28
CA VAL A 87 17.79 0.14 3.83
C VAL A 87 16.76 -0.66 3.06
N PHE A 88 16.53 -1.92 3.43
CA PHE A 88 15.58 -2.79 2.74
C PHE A 88 14.14 -2.34 2.99
N ARG A 89 13.79 -1.97 4.22
CA ARG A 89 12.48 -1.44 4.60
C ARG A 89 12.16 -0.20 3.78
N ASP A 90 13.05 0.79 3.78
CA ASP A 90 12.79 2.07 3.14
C ASP A 90 12.77 1.92 1.61
N ALA A 91 13.66 1.11 1.02
CA ALA A 91 13.61 0.77 -0.40
C ALA A 91 12.28 0.09 -0.79
N THR A 92 11.81 -0.85 0.02
CA THR A 92 10.51 -1.52 -0.18
C THR A 92 9.35 -0.53 -0.10
N ILE A 93 9.40 0.41 0.85
CA ILE A 93 8.40 1.47 0.94
C ILE A 93 8.42 2.35 -0.32
N PHE A 94 9.59 2.83 -0.76
CA PHE A 94 9.69 3.64 -1.98
C PHE A 94 9.18 2.91 -3.22
N PHE A 95 9.49 1.62 -3.34
CA PHE A 95 8.95 0.78 -4.41
C PHE A 95 7.41 0.79 -4.40
N TYR A 96 6.79 0.55 -3.23
CA TYR A 96 5.33 0.57 -3.15
C TYR A 96 4.72 1.95 -3.28
N LEU A 97 5.37 3.01 -2.81
CA LEU A 97 4.94 4.40 -3.07
C LEU A 97 4.83 4.68 -4.57
N ALA A 98 5.82 4.25 -5.37
CA ALA A 98 5.76 4.38 -6.82
C ALA A 98 4.59 3.58 -7.42
N ASN A 99 4.36 2.34 -6.95
CA ASN A 99 3.23 1.52 -7.41
C ASN A 99 1.87 2.16 -7.09
N GLU A 100 1.70 2.67 -5.86
CA GLU A 100 0.48 3.35 -5.42
C GLU A 100 0.27 4.66 -6.18
N LEU A 101 1.33 5.43 -6.44
CA LEU A 101 1.25 6.65 -7.24
C LEU A 101 0.76 6.37 -8.66
N LEU A 102 1.28 5.34 -9.32
CA LEU A 102 0.84 4.95 -10.66
C LEU A 102 -0.65 4.56 -10.66
N SER A 103 -1.08 3.78 -9.66
CA SER A 103 -2.48 3.37 -9.52
C SER A 103 -3.41 4.57 -9.26
N ILE A 104 -2.99 5.54 -8.44
CA ILE A 104 -3.74 6.78 -8.21
C ILE A 104 -3.90 7.56 -9.50
N ILE A 105 -2.83 7.76 -10.28
CA ILE A 105 -2.90 8.51 -11.55
C ILE A 105 -3.92 7.87 -12.51
N GLU A 106 -3.95 6.55 -12.60
CA GLU A 106 -4.94 5.84 -13.42
C GLU A 106 -6.36 6.02 -12.92
N ASN A 107 -6.59 5.84 -11.62
CA ASN A 107 -7.91 6.02 -11.02
C ASN A 107 -8.40 7.46 -11.22
N THR A 108 -7.50 8.44 -11.12
CA THR A 108 -7.77 9.86 -11.37
C THR A 108 -8.27 10.09 -12.81
N GLY A 109 -7.59 9.50 -13.79
CA GLY A 109 -8.02 9.54 -15.20
C GLY A 109 -9.38 8.86 -15.43
N ARG A 110 -9.64 7.72 -14.78
CA ARG A 110 -10.92 7.00 -14.85
C ARG A 110 -12.10 7.77 -14.25
N ILE A 111 -11.84 8.64 -13.28
CA ILE A 111 -12.85 9.55 -12.68
C ILE A 111 -13.13 10.76 -13.61
N GLY A 112 -12.36 10.94 -14.69
CA GLY A 112 -12.54 12.02 -15.65
C GLY A 112 -11.75 13.29 -15.31
N LEU A 113 -10.81 13.23 -14.36
CA LEU A 113 -9.88 14.33 -14.12
C LEU A 113 -8.85 14.37 -15.26
N PRO A 114 -8.55 15.56 -15.83
CA PRO A 114 -7.65 15.67 -16.96
C PRO A 114 -6.22 15.32 -16.53
N VAL A 115 -5.72 14.17 -16.99
CA VAL A 115 -4.33 13.75 -16.82
C VAL A 115 -3.60 13.96 -18.15
N PRO A 116 -2.49 14.71 -18.19
CA PRO A 116 -1.72 14.94 -19.43
C PRO A 116 -1.33 13.64 -20.15
N ASP A 117 -1.46 13.62 -21.48
CA ASP A 117 -1.16 12.44 -22.31
C ASP A 117 0.25 11.88 -22.09
N ALA A 118 1.23 12.75 -21.83
CA ALA A 118 2.61 12.33 -21.54
C ALA A 118 2.68 11.44 -20.28
N ILE A 119 1.91 11.79 -19.24
CA ILE A 119 1.84 11.01 -18.00
C ILE A 119 1.11 9.70 -18.25
N GLN A 120 -0.04 9.72 -18.94
CA GLN A 120 -0.77 8.50 -19.26
C GLN A 120 0.08 7.51 -20.07
N LYS A 121 0.82 7.99 -21.07
CA LYS A 121 1.74 7.18 -21.87
C LYS A 121 2.89 6.61 -21.03
N ALA A 122 3.49 7.42 -20.16
CA ALA A 122 4.55 6.96 -19.27
C ALA A 122 4.06 5.82 -18.36
N VAL A 123 2.89 5.99 -17.72
CA VAL A 123 2.25 4.96 -16.89
C VAL A 123 2.01 3.68 -17.68
N ALA A 124 1.44 3.80 -18.89
CA ALA A 124 1.18 2.65 -19.76
C ALA A 124 2.45 1.88 -20.15
N ILE A 125 3.56 2.58 -20.44
CA ILE A 125 4.85 1.95 -20.77
C ILE A 125 5.41 1.20 -19.56
N LEU A 126 5.33 1.79 -18.36
CA LEU A 126 5.83 1.17 -17.13
C LEU A 126 5.09 -0.13 -16.82
N LYS A 127 3.78 -0.20 -17.11
CA LYS A 127 3.00 -1.44 -16.99
C LYS A 127 3.22 -2.42 -18.13
N GLY A 128 3.29 -1.95 -19.38
CA GLY A 128 3.47 -2.80 -20.56
C GLY A 128 4.82 -3.51 -20.62
N LYS A 129 5.85 -2.98 -19.93
CA LYS A 129 7.12 -3.69 -19.72
C LYS A 129 7.08 -4.72 -18.57
N GLY A 130 6.03 -4.73 -17.75
CA GLY A 130 5.83 -5.66 -16.64
C GLY A 130 5.08 -6.94 -17.00
N GLU A 131 4.43 -7.01 -18.18
CA GLU A 131 3.91 -8.25 -18.73
C GLU A 131 5.06 -9.08 -19.34
N VAL A 132 5.83 -9.74 -18.47
CA VAL A 132 6.57 -10.93 -18.91
C VAL A 132 5.50 -11.94 -19.29
N LYS A 133 5.27 -12.10 -20.61
CA LYS A 133 4.49 -13.21 -21.15
C LYS A 133 5.05 -14.49 -20.54
N GLN A 134 4.23 -15.16 -19.73
CA GLN A 134 4.47 -16.54 -19.34
C GLN A 134 4.38 -17.45 -20.57
#